data_AF-A0A1J8Q096-F1
#
_entry.id   AF-A0A1J8Q096-F1
#
_cell.length_a   1.000
_cell.length_b   1.000
_cell.length_c   1.000
_cell.angle_alpha   90.00
_cell.angle_beta   90.00
_cell.angle_gamma   90.00
#
_symmetry.space_group_name_H-M   'P 1'
#
loop_
_entity.id
_entity.type
_entity.pdbx_description
1 polymer ?
#
loop_
_entity_poly.entity_id
_entity_poly.type
_entity_poly.pdbx_seq_one_letter_code
_entity_poly.pdbx_strand_id
1 'polypeptide(L)'
;FSQDIVILNSERVARDLLERRSYNYSTRPPSLMRVLDFFGAEFSSIFLPYSDRWRLHRRIFHQAFRAEAAPSFRPIQMSNAHNMVLNLLHSSVEYGTHFHTFSTSVIMSIVYDY
;
A
#
# COMPACT_ATOMS: atom_id res chain seq x y z
N PHE A 1 1.72 -29.15 -2.61
CA PHE A 1 1.46 -28.52 -1.32
C PHE A 1 2.44 -29.10 -0.30
N SER A 2 3.55 -28.41 -0.05
CA SER A 2 4.50 -28.68 1.05
C SER A 2 5.54 -27.55 1.03
N GLN A 3 5.12 -26.33 1.36
CA GLN A 3 6.05 -25.21 1.54
C GLN A 3 6.34 -25.06 3.02
N ASP A 4 7.61 -25.06 3.38
CA ASP A 4 8.03 -24.76 4.74
C ASP A 4 7.80 -23.27 5.01
N ILE A 5 7.07 -22.98 6.10
CA ILE A 5 6.76 -21.62 6.52
C ILE A 5 7.60 -21.33 7.77
N VAL A 6 8.41 -20.28 7.69
CA VAL A 6 9.23 -19.81 8.81
C VAL A 6 8.60 -18.53 9.37
N ILE A 7 8.26 -18.55 10.65
CA ILE A 7 7.70 -17.40 11.38
C ILE A 7 8.84 -16.62 12.05
N LEU A 8 8.97 -15.33 11.72
CA LEU A 8 9.96 -14.44 12.33
C LEU A 8 9.35 -13.76 13.57
N ASN A 9 9.78 -14.14 14.77
CA ASN A 9 9.30 -13.58 16.04
C ASN A 9 10.26 -12.55 16.67
N SER A 10 11.18 -11.97 15.89
CA SER A 10 12.12 -10.97 16.38
C SER A 10 12.19 -9.82 15.40
N GLU A 11 11.91 -8.60 15.89
CA GLU A 11 11.99 -7.38 15.10
C GLU A 11 13.37 -7.23 14.44
N ARG A 12 14.45 -7.52 15.18
CA ARG A 12 15.82 -7.46 14.67
C ARG A 12 16.01 -8.38 13.47
N VAL A 13 15.52 -9.62 13.55
CA VAL A 13 15.63 -10.60 12.46
C VAL A 13 14.71 -10.23 11.30
N ALA A 14 13.50 -9.77 11.58
CA ALA A 14 12.55 -9.30 10.57
C ALA A 14 13.12 -8.15 9.75
N ARG A 15 13.67 -7.11 10.39
CA ARG A 15 14.34 -5.99 9.70
C ARG A 15 15.53 -6.46 8.86
N ASP A 16 16.34 -7.36 9.40
CA ASP A 16 17.55 -7.82 8.71
C ASP A 16 17.24 -8.66 7.46
N LEU A 17 16.17 -9.45 7.49
CA LEU A 17 15.72 -10.26 6.35
C LEU A 17 14.83 -9.47 5.38
N LEU A 18 13.82 -8.76 5.89
CA LEU A 18 12.74 -8.17 5.08
C LEU A 18 13.02 -6.74 4.62
N GLU A 19 13.98 -6.02 5.23
CA GLU A 19 14.38 -4.69 4.76
C GLU A 19 15.77 -4.72 4.14
N ARG A 20 16.79 -5.02 4.95
CA ARG A 20 18.20 -4.98 4.53
C ARG A 20 18.52 -6.00 3.44
N ARG A 21 17.92 -7.19 3.54
CA ARG A 21 18.09 -8.30 2.58
C ARG A 21 16.80 -8.61 1.80
N SER A 22 15.91 -7.61 1.67
CA SER A 22 14.61 -7.73 1.00
C SER A 22 14.70 -8.34 -0.41
N TYR A 23 15.78 -8.11 -1.14
CA TYR A 23 16.03 -8.73 -2.44
C TYR A 23 15.96 -10.27 -2.42
N ASN A 24 16.46 -10.89 -1.35
CA ASN A 24 16.52 -12.35 -1.22
C ASN A 24 15.21 -12.95 -0.71
N TYR A 25 14.48 -12.22 0.15
CA TYR A 25 13.38 -12.79 0.94
C TYR A 25 11.99 -12.22 0.61
N SER A 26 11.90 -11.11 -0.12
CA SER A 26 10.63 -10.39 -0.37
C SER A 26 10.14 -10.47 -1.82
N THR A 27 10.59 -11.47 -2.59
CA THR A 27 10.06 -11.72 -3.94
C THR A 27 8.68 -12.39 -3.87
N ARG A 28 7.83 -12.12 -4.87
CA ARG A 28 6.46 -12.66 -4.93
C ARG A 28 6.50 -14.05 -5.57
N PRO A 29 5.73 -15.04 -5.06
CA PRO A 29 5.70 -16.38 -5.64
C PRO A 29 5.20 -16.37 -7.10
N PRO A 30 5.80 -17.14 -8.02
CA PRO A 30 5.35 -17.22 -9.41
C PRO A 30 3.91 -17.72 -9.58
N SER A 31 3.39 -18.50 -8.61
CA SER A 31 2.00 -18.92 -8.60
C SER A 31 1.03 -17.74 -8.54
N LEU A 32 1.37 -16.68 -7.81
CA LEU A 32 0.54 -15.48 -7.72
C LEU A 32 0.48 -14.73 -9.05
N MET A 33 1.61 -14.66 -9.78
CA MET A 33 1.64 -14.02 -11.10
C MET A 33 0.72 -14.73 -12.08
N ARG A 34 0.75 -16.07 -12.13
CA ARG A 34 -0.12 -16.83 -13.05
C ARG A 34 -1.61 -16.58 -12.80
N VAL A 35 -2.00 -16.39 -11.54
CA VAL A 35 -3.38 -16.03 -11.20
C VAL A 35 -3.72 -14.63 -11.72
N LEU A 36 -2.80 -13.67 -11.58
CA LEU A 36 -3.02 -12.30 -12.06
C LEU A 36 -3.05 -12.21 -13.57
N ASP A 37 -2.15 -12.91 -14.27
CA ASP A 37 -2.15 -13.02 -15.72
C ASP A 37 -3.51 -13.53 -16.23
N PHE A 38 -4.10 -14.51 -15.55
CA PHE A 38 -5.42 -15.04 -15.89
C PHE A 38 -6.55 -14.00 -15.74
N PHE A 39 -6.42 -13.08 -14.80
CA PHE A 39 -7.37 -11.99 -14.59
C PHE A 39 -6.99 -10.69 -15.33
N GLY A 40 -5.93 -10.69 -16.14
CA GLY A 40 -5.43 -9.48 -16.82
C GLY A 40 -4.90 -8.41 -15.86
N ALA A 41 -4.44 -8.80 -14.67
CA ALA A 41 -3.96 -7.94 -13.60
C ALA A 41 -2.43 -8.01 -13.41
N GLU A 42 -1.70 -8.52 -14.40
CA GLU A 42 -0.24 -8.71 -14.40
C GLU A 42 0.55 -7.40 -14.33
N PHE A 43 -0.10 -6.27 -14.62
CA PHE A 43 0.45 -4.94 -14.47
C PHE A 43 0.52 -4.48 -13.00
N SER A 44 -0.12 -5.20 -12.07
CA SER A 44 -0.18 -4.82 -10.66
C SER A 44 1.17 -4.86 -9.98
N SER A 45 1.70 -3.68 -9.68
CA SER A 45 3.01 -3.46 -9.05
C SER A 45 3.21 -4.19 -7.72
N ILE A 46 2.13 -4.39 -6.96
CA ILE A 46 2.15 -4.98 -5.61
C ILE A 46 2.53 -6.47 -5.69
N PHE A 47 2.16 -7.12 -6.80
CA PHE A 47 2.31 -8.55 -7.00
C PHE A 47 3.45 -8.93 -7.96
N LEU A 48 4.13 -7.94 -8.55
CA LEU A 48 5.32 -8.21 -9.35
C LEU A 48 6.42 -8.88 -8.51
N PRO A 49 7.06 -9.95 -9.01
CA PRO A 49 8.26 -10.49 -8.39
C PRO A 49 9.38 -9.46 -8.49
N TYR A 50 10.37 -9.61 -7.62
CA TYR A 50 11.50 -8.70 -7.63
C TYR A 50 12.23 -8.83 -8.98
N SER A 51 12.21 -7.75 -9.75
CA SER A 51 12.63 -7.69 -11.16
C SER A 51 12.92 -6.24 -11.54
N ASP A 52 13.51 -6.01 -12.72
CA ASP A 52 13.72 -4.64 -13.21
C ASP A 52 12.40 -3.89 -13.47
N ARG A 53 11.34 -4.61 -13.87
CA ARG A 53 9.98 -4.05 -13.97
C ARG A 53 9.49 -3.57 -12.61
N TRP A 54 9.62 -4.38 -11.56
CA TRP A 54 9.27 -3.96 -10.20
C TRP A 54 10.10 -2.77 -9.72
N ARG A 55 11.41 -2.76 -9.98
CA ARG A 55 12.31 -1.64 -9.63
C ARG A 55 11.89 -0.34 -10.33
N LEU A 56 11.50 -0.42 -11.60
CA LEU A 56 10.98 0.72 -12.36
C LEU A 56 9.70 1.26 -11.74
N HIS A 57 8.71 0.39 -11.50
CA HIS A 57 7.44 0.79 -10.85
C HIS A 57 7.72 1.45 -9.50
N ARG A 58 8.56 0.83 -8.64
CA ARG A 58 8.95 1.40 -7.34
C ARG A 58 9.58 2.78 -7.47
N ARG A 59 10.43 3.02 -8.48
CA ARG A 59 11.03 4.34 -8.72
C ARG A 59 9.97 5.39 -9.04
N ILE A 60 8.99 5.05 -9.88
CA ILE A 60 7.88 5.94 -10.25
C ILE A 60 7.02 6.25 -9.01
N PHE A 61 6.57 5.24 -8.27
CA PHE A 61 5.80 5.45 -7.04
C PHE A 61 6.57 6.29 -6.01
N HIS A 62 7.86 6.02 -5.84
CA HIS A 62 8.67 6.74 -4.88
C HIS A 62 8.79 8.23 -5.22
N GLN A 63 8.80 8.62 -6.49
CA GLN A 63 8.80 10.03 -6.88
C GLN A 63 7.54 10.76 -6.40
N ALA A 64 6.38 10.10 -6.47
CA ALA A 64 5.11 10.66 -6.02
C ALA A 64 4.92 10.62 -4.48
N PHE A 65 5.46 9.59 -3.82
CA PHE A 65 5.19 9.31 -2.39
C PHE A 65 6.41 9.48 -1.46
N ARG A 66 7.49 10.11 -1.92
CA ARG A 66 8.64 10.47 -1.07
C ARG A 66 8.28 11.54 -0.05
N ALA A 67 9.08 11.63 1.00
CA ALA A 67 8.84 12.55 2.12
C ALA A 67 8.74 14.02 1.68
N GLU A 68 9.47 14.42 0.66
CA GLU A 68 9.46 15.79 0.11
C GLU A 68 8.18 16.10 -0.66
N ALA A 69 7.54 15.08 -1.25
CA ALA A 69 6.27 15.23 -1.96
C ALA A 69 5.08 15.17 -1.00
N ALA A 70 5.19 14.44 0.12
CA ALA A 70 4.09 14.22 1.06
C ALA A 70 3.34 15.49 1.53
N PRO A 71 3.98 16.66 1.76
CA PRO A 71 3.26 17.87 2.15
C PRO A 71 2.23 18.36 1.12
N SER A 72 2.38 18.03 -0.17
CA SER A 72 1.42 18.43 -1.22
C SER A 72 0.04 17.80 -1.04
N PHE A 73 -0.05 16.67 -0.33
CA PHE A 73 -1.31 15.99 -0.04
C PHE A 73 -2.03 16.54 1.19
N ARG A 74 -1.42 17.46 1.96
CA ARG A 74 -2.05 17.99 3.18
C ARG A 74 -3.39 18.70 2.92
N PRO A 75 -3.56 19.53 1.88
CA PRO A 75 -4.84 20.19 1.63
C PRO A 75 -5.99 19.19 1.45
N ILE A 76 -5.75 18.11 0.70
CA ILE A 76 -6.77 17.10 0.41
C ILE A 76 -7.06 16.23 1.64
N GLN A 77 -6.03 15.90 2.42
CA GLN A 77 -6.18 15.24 3.72
C GLN A 77 -6.99 16.10 4.70
N MET A 78 -6.72 17.40 4.79
CA MET A 78 -7.44 18.32 5.68
C MET A 78 -8.91 18.46 5.30
N SER A 79 -9.21 18.60 4.00
CA SER A 79 -10.60 18.67 3.51
C SER A 79 -11.40 17.42 3.90
N ASN A 80 -10.83 16.24 3.61
CA ASN A 80 -11.46 14.97 3.96
C ASN A 80 -11.56 14.77 5.49
N ALA A 81 -10.60 15.26 6.26
CA ALA A 81 -10.62 15.17 7.71
C ALA A 81 -11.74 16.03 8.32
N HIS A 82 -11.98 17.23 7.79
CA HIS A 82 -13.12 18.05 8.21
C HIS A 82 -14.45 17.33 7.95
N ASN A 83 -14.62 16.72 6.77
CA ASN A 83 -15.83 15.95 6.45
C ASN A 83 -16.01 14.76 7.42
N MET A 84 -14.92 14.05 7.73
CA MET A 84 -14.96 12.95 8.70
C MET A 84 -15.41 13.43 10.09
N VAL A 85 -14.87 14.55 10.58
CA VAL A 85 -15.24 15.12 11.89
C VAL A 85 -16.71 15.53 11.91
N LEU A 86 -17.22 16.16 10.86
CA LEU A 86 -18.64 16.49 10.75
C LEU A 86 -19.51 15.22 10.79
N ASN A 87 -19.14 14.19 10.03
CA ASN A 87 -19.87 12.93 10.01
C ASN A 87 -19.88 12.24 11.40
N LEU A 88 -18.77 12.32 12.13
CA LEU A 88 -18.68 11.81 13.51
C LEU A 88 -19.60 12.57 14.48
N LEU A 89 -19.77 13.88 14.30
CA LEU A 89 -20.68 14.69 15.12
C LEU A 89 -22.15 14.33 14.86
N HIS A 90 -22.49 13.97 13.62
CA HIS A 90 -23.85 13.59 13.23
C HIS A 90 -24.19 12.13 13.57
N SER A 91 -23.23 11.22 13.51
CA SER A 91 -23.43 9.80 13.82
C SER A 91 -22.18 9.19 14.46
N SER A 92 -22.22 9.04 15.79
CA SER A 92 -21.11 8.49 16.58
C SER A 92 -21.08 6.95 16.65
N VAL A 93 -22.13 6.28 16.17
CA VAL A 93 -22.32 4.82 16.33
C VAL A 93 -21.40 4.02 15.39
N GLU A 94 -20.89 4.63 14.32
CA GLU A 94 -20.07 3.96 13.29
C GLU A 94 -18.71 4.64 13.07
N TYR A 95 -17.99 4.92 14.17
CA TYR A 95 -16.68 5.58 14.10
C TYR A 95 -15.71 4.89 13.12
N GLY A 96 -15.67 3.56 13.09
CA GLY A 96 -14.80 2.79 12.20
C GLY A 96 -15.09 3.05 10.72
N THR A 97 -16.37 3.14 10.35
CA THR A 97 -16.81 3.47 8.98
C THR A 97 -16.31 4.85 8.58
N HIS A 98 -16.39 5.84 9.46
CA HIS A 98 -15.94 7.21 9.16
C HIS A 98 -14.43 7.29 8.89
N PHE A 99 -13.60 6.60 9.68
CA PHE A 99 -12.15 6.53 9.44
C PHE A 99 -11.79 5.77 8.17
N HIS A 100 -12.53 4.69 7.86
CA HIS A 100 -12.36 3.96 6.61
C HIS A 100 -12.70 4.85 5.42
N THR A 101 -13.87 5.49 5.43
CA THR A 101 -14.32 6.41 4.38
C THR A 101 -13.34 7.56 4.18
N PHE A 102 -12.85 8.18 5.27
CA PHE A 102 -11.80 9.20 5.21
C PHE A 102 -10.58 8.71 4.43
N SER A 103 -10.06 7.54 4.82
CA SER A 103 -8.85 6.97 4.20
C SER A 103 -9.08 6.67 2.72
N THR A 104 -10.23 6.08 2.37
CA THR A 104 -10.58 5.79 0.98
C THR A 104 -10.78 7.06 0.15
N SER A 105 -11.44 8.08 0.69
CA SER A 105 -11.66 9.34 -0.02
C SER A 105 -10.35 10.08 -0.28
N VAL A 106 -9.44 10.11 0.69
CA VAL A 106 -8.09 10.67 0.49
C VAL A 106 -7.34 9.95 -0.62
N ILE A 107 -7.35 8.61 -0.62
CA ILE A 107 -6.67 7.83 -1.66
C ILE A 107 -7.29 8.11 -3.03
N MET A 108 -8.62 8.09 -3.13
CA MET A 108 -9.32 8.29 -4.40
C MET A 108 -9.07 9.68 -4.96
N SER A 109 -9.15 10.73 -4.14
CA SER A 109 -8.88 12.10 -4.59
C SER A 109 -7.43 12.30 -5.01
N ILE A 110 -6.45 11.66 -4.35
CA ILE A 110 -5.04 11.74 -4.76
C ILE A 110 -4.78 11.00 -6.07
N VAL A 111 -5.35 9.80 -6.24
CA VAL A 111 -5.04 8.91 -7.38
C VAL A 111 -5.81 9.30 -8.63
N TYR A 112 -7.05 9.77 -8.48
CA TYR A 112 -7.98 10.00 -9.60
C TYR A 112 -8.45 11.45 -9.74
N ASP A 113 -8.01 12.36 -8.86
CA ASP A 113 -8.45 13.78 -8.86
C ASP A 113 -9.98 13.92 -8.71
N TYR A 114 -10.58 13.05 -7.88
CA TYR A 114 -12.01 13.02 -7.53
C TYR A 114 -12.37 13.96 -6.38
#